data_AF-A0A1A2ZZ51-F1
#
_entry.id   AF-A0A1A2ZZ51-F1
#
_cell.length_a   1.000
_cell.length_b   1.000
_cell.length_c   1.000
_cell.angle_alpha   90.00
_cell.angle_beta   90.00
_cell.angle_gamma   90.00
#
_symmetry.space_group_name_H-M   'P 1'
#
loop_
_entity.id
_entity.type
_entity.pdbx_description
1 polymer ?
#
loop_
_entity_poly.entity_id
_entity_poly.type
_entity_poly.pdbx_seq_one_letter_code
_entity_poly.pdbx_strand_id
1 'polypeptide(L)'
;MGATRNPARAVDIGNDVALITGQIRALKDLAKQDDEAPIGEEQRYDFSIRWGTVLTGRLRRLVHYSSLGRLDDAGERTLDALRNELRALSHLIDRFRLAQPNFTETPPVTAKRLPPRILH
;
A
#
# COMPACT_ATOMS: atom_id res chain seq x y z
N MET A 1 -11.39 32.98 -26.24
CA MET A 1 -10.13 32.23 -26.42
C MET A 1 -9.97 31.32 -25.21
N GLY A 2 -9.94 30.01 -25.47
CA GLY A 2 -10.07 28.98 -24.44
C GLY A 2 -8.84 28.90 -23.54
N ALA A 3 -9.10 28.80 -22.24
CA ALA A 3 -8.12 28.38 -21.26
C ALA A 3 -7.58 27.00 -21.69
N THR A 4 -6.30 26.95 -22.04
CA THR A 4 -5.58 25.70 -22.19
C THR A 4 -5.59 25.00 -20.84
N ARG A 5 -6.49 24.02 -20.69
CA ARG A 5 -6.36 22.96 -19.69
C ARG A 5 -4.95 22.41 -19.87
N ASN A 6 -4.05 22.75 -18.95
CA ASN A 6 -2.78 22.08 -18.83
C ASN A 6 -3.10 20.59 -18.64
N PRO A 7 -2.79 19.69 -19.59
CA PRO A 7 -2.96 18.27 -19.35
C PRO A 7 -1.90 17.94 -18.30
N ALA A 8 -2.28 17.97 -17.02
CA ALA A 8 -1.43 17.56 -15.94
C ALA A 8 -0.88 16.18 -16.30
N ARG A 9 0.42 16.13 -16.60
CA ARG A 9 1.10 14.91 -17.02
C ARG A 9 0.78 13.82 -16.01
N ALA A 10 0.16 12.73 -16.47
CA ALA A 10 -0.18 11.59 -15.63
C ALA A 10 1.07 11.15 -14.85
N VAL A 11 0.88 10.85 -13.57
CA VAL A 11 2.01 10.47 -12.71
C VAL A 11 2.46 9.07 -13.08
N ASP A 12 3.77 8.87 -13.26
CA ASP A 12 4.33 7.54 -13.44
C ASP A 12 4.25 6.75 -12.13
N ILE A 13 3.49 5.66 -12.16
CA ILE A 13 3.27 4.76 -11.03
C ILE A 13 3.97 3.41 -11.19
N GLY A 14 4.73 3.18 -12.27
CA GLY A 14 5.27 1.87 -12.60
C GLY A 14 6.11 1.25 -11.48
N ASN A 15 6.96 2.07 -10.85
CA ASN A 15 7.78 1.63 -9.72
C ASN A 15 6.95 1.29 -8.46
N ASP A 16 5.89 2.05 -8.18
CA ASP A 16 4.99 1.75 -7.06
C ASP A 16 4.29 0.41 -7.25
N VAL A 17 3.74 0.22 -8.45
CA VAL A 17 3.06 -1.02 -8.84
C VAL A 17 4.02 -2.21 -8.78
N ALA A 18 5.24 -2.07 -9.31
CA ALA A 18 6.22 -3.14 -9.31
C ALA A 18 6.59 -3.60 -7.89
N LEU A 19 6.78 -2.65 -6.96
CA LEU A 19 7.10 -2.97 -5.57
C LEU A 19 5.93 -3.64 -4.83
N ILE A 20 4.70 -3.19 -5.05
CA ILE A 20 3.50 -3.81 -4.45
C ILE A 20 3.32 -5.23 -4.98
N THR A 21 3.34 -5.40 -6.30
CA THR A 21 3.22 -6.73 -6.93
C THR A 21 4.34 -7.67 -6.49
N GLY A 22 5.56 -7.15 -6.30
CA GLY A 22 6.68 -7.91 -5.73
C GLY A 22 6.38 -8.44 -4.33
N GLN A 23 5.83 -7.59 -3.44
CA GLN A 23 5.44 -8.04 -2.10
C GLN A 23 4.25 -9.02 -2.10
N ILE A 24 3.31 -8.85 -3.02
CA ILE A 24 2.21 -9.81 -3.21
C ILE A 24 2.75 -11.20 -3.60
N ARG A 25 3.69 -11.27 -4.54
CA ARG A 25 4.34 -12.53 -4.91
C ARG A 25 5.07 -13.15 -3.72
N ALA A 26 5.84 -12.34 -3.00
CA ALA A 26 6.55 -12.79 -1.81
C ALA A 26 5.60 -13.30 -0.71
N LEU A 27 4.39 -12.72 -0.55
CA LEU A 27 3.37 -13.24 0.37
C LEU A 27 2.87 -14.63 -0.05
N LYS A 28 2.59 -14.82 -1.34
CA LYS A 28 2.16 -16.12 -1.88
C LYS A 28 3.24 -17.18 -1.72
N ASP A 29 4.51 -16.82 -1.92
CA ASP A 29 5.62 -17.75 -1.75
C ASP A 29 5.89 -18.05 -0.27
N LEU A 30 5.74 -17.07 0.62
CA LEU A 30 5.79 -17.30 2.06
C LEU A 30 4.69 -18.27 2.52
N ALA A 31 3.48 -18.17 1.97
CA ALA A 31 2.39 -19.10 2.24
C ALA A 31 2.73 -20.53 1.84
N LYS A 32 3.29 -20.73 0.63
CA LYS A 32 3.75 -22.05 0.18
C LYS A 32 4.84 -22.62 1.09
N GLN A 33 5.80 -21.80 1.50
CA GLN A 33 6.85 -22.20 2.43
C GLN A 33 6.25 -22.65 3.77
N ASP A 34 5.32 -21.86 4.33
CA ASP A 34 4.66 -22.18 5.60
C ASP A 34 3.75 -23.42 5.53
N ASP A 35 3.21 -23.74 4.33
CA ASP A 35 2.46 -24.97 4.07
C ASP A 35 3.38 -26.21 4.00
N GLU A 36 4.63 -26.05 3.55
CA GLU A 36 5.64 -27.12 3.51
C GLU A 36 6.31 -27.37 4.87
N ALA A 37 6.71 -26.28 5.54
CA ALA A 37 7.29 -26.30 6.88
C ALA A 37 7.01 -24.98 7.59
N PRO A 38 6.60 -24.99 8.88
CA PRO A 38 6.28 -23.76 9.59
C PRO A 38 7.42 -22.74 9.53
N ILE A 39 7.12 -21.51 9.10
CA ILE A 39 8.12 -20.45 9.04
C ILE A 39 8.49 -19.97 10.45
N GLY A 40 9.74 -19.54 10.60
CA GLY A 40 10.21 -18.96 11.86
C GLY A 40 9.59 -17.59 12.16
N GLU A 41 9.52 -17.24 13.44
CA GLU A 41 9.00 -15.94 13.89
C GLU A 41 9.78 -14.75 13.34
N GLU A 42 11.12 -14.86 13.24
CA GLU A 42 11.99 -13.82 12.66
C GLU A 42 11.63 -13.56 11.20
N GLN A 43 11.48 -14.61 10.40
CA GLN A 43 11.10 -14.50 8.99
C GLN A 43 9.71 -13.86 8.83
N ARG A 44 8.75 -14.25 9.69
CA ARG A 44 7.41 -13.66 9.71
C ARG A 44 7.47 -12.18 10.08
N TYR A 45 8.25 -11.82 11.10
CA TYR A 45 8.43 -10.45 11.54
C TYR A 45 9.05 -9.57 10.45
N ASP A 46 10.14 -10.00 9.83
CA ASP A 46 10.80 -9.28 8.74
C ASP A 46 9.87 -9.07 7.54
N PHE A 47 9.05 -10.07 7.23
CA PHE A 47 8.02 -9.93 6.21
C PHE A 47 6.98 -8.87 6.60
N SER A 48 6.50 -8.88 7.85
CA SER A 48 5.51 -7.92 8.33
C SER A 48 6.00 -6.46 8.22
N ILE A 49 7.28 -6.21 8.49
CA ILE A 49 7.88 -4.87 8.39
C ILE A 49 7.94 -4.39 6.93
N ARG A 50 8.39 -5.25 6.02
CA ARG A 50 8.43 -4.93 4.58
C ARG A 50 7.03 -4.71 4.01
N TRP A 51 6.08 -5.56 4.39
CA TRP A 51 4.68 -5.46 4.01
C TRP A 51 4.07 -4.11 4.45
N GLY A 52 4.20 -3.76 5.73
CA GLY A 52 3.70 -2.49 6.27
C GLY A 52 4.33 -1.26 5.59
N THR A 53 5.63 -1.33 5.27
CA THR A 53 6.34 -0.25 4.56
C THR A 53 5.79 -0.03 3.16
N VAL A 54 5.51 -1.11 2.42
CA VAL A 54 4.94 -1.01 1.07
C VAL A 54 3.50 -0.50 1.10
N LEU A 55 2.69 -0.91 2.07
CA LEU A 55 1.31 -0.41 2.20
C LEU A 55 1.26 1.09 2.56
N THR A 56 2.01 1.50 3.58
CA THR A 56 1.98 2.89 4.07
C THR A 56 2.69 3.88 3.15
N GLY A 57 3.65 3.40 2.34
CA GLY A 57 4.39 4.20 1.38
C GLY A 57 3.80 4.15 -0.03
N ARG A 58 3.90 2.98 -0.68
CA ARG A 58 3.62 2.81 -2.12
C ARG A 58 2.13 2.75 -2.40
N LEU A 59 1.38 1.89 -1.69
CA LEU A 59 -0.06 1.77 -1.91
C LEU A 59 -0.80 3.07 -1.56
N ARG A 60 -0.47 3.69 -0.42
CA ARG A 60 -1.04 4.99 -0.04
C ARG A 60 -0.83 6.06 -1.12
N ARG A 61 0.35 6.09 -1.75
CA ARG A 61 0.65 7.05 -2.81
C ARG A 61 -0.20 6.81 -4.06
N LEU A 62 -0.43 5.55 -4.44
CA LEU A 62 -1.34 5.22 -5.55
C LEU A 62 -2.77 5.67 -5.28
N VAL A 63 -3.27 5.38 -4.08
CA VAL A 63 -4.62 5.82 -3.64
C VAL A 63 -4.72 7.35 -3.67
N HIS A 64 -3.68 8.05 -3.25
CA HIS A 64 -3.62 9.51 -3.27
C HIS A 64 -3.59 10.10 -4.69
N TYR A 65 -2.99 9.43 -5.67
CA TYR A 65 -3.04 9.92 -7.05
C TYR A 65 -4.38 9.64 -7.71
N SER A 66 -5.00 8.50 -7.41
CA SER A 66 -6.36 8.18 -7.88
C SER A 66 -7.40 9.17 -7.36
N SER A 67 -7.37 9.49 -6.05
CA SER A 67 -8.29 10.49 -5.44
C SER A 67 -8.16 11.88 -6.07
N LEU A 68 -6.97 12.26 -6.51
CA LEU A 68 -6.68 13.53 -7.18
C LEU A 68 -6.96 13.50 -8.69
N GLY A 69 -7.42 12.38 -9.25
CA GLY A 69 -7.64 12.20 -10.69
C GLY A 69 -6.34 12.33 -11.51
N ARG A 70 -5.20 11.91 -10.94
CA ARG A 70 -3.86 12.02 -11.55
C ARG A 70 -3.37 10.74 -12.21
N LEU A 71 -4.14 9.65 -12.14
CA LEU A 71 -3.89 8.44 -12.90
C LEU A 71 -4.63 8.54 -14.24
N ASP A 72 -4.01 8.02 -15.29
CA ASP A 72 -4.71 7.77 -16.54
C ASP A 72 -5.57 6.50 -16.45
N ASP A 73 -6.36 6.20 -17.48
CA ASP A 73 -7.25 5.03 -17.49
C ASP A 73 -6.48 3.70 -17.28
N ALA A 74 -5.23 3.63 -17.74
CA ALA A 74 -4.39 2.45 -17.53
C ALA A 74 -3.94 2.33 -16.06
N GLY A 75 -3.58 3.45 -15.44
CA GLY A 75 -3.23 3.54 -14.03
C GLY A 75 -4.40 3.20 -13.11
N GLU A 76 -5.60 3.71 -13.40
CA GLU A 76 -6.81 3.36 -12.63
C GLU A 76 -7.14 1.87 -12.73
N ARG A 77 -7.14 1.30 -13.94
CA ARG A 77 -7.32 -0.16 -14.14
C ARG A 77 -6.29 -0.98 -13.37
N THR A 78 -5.04 -0.51 -13.33
CA THR A 78 -3.97 -1.17 -12.60
C THR A 78 -4.19 -1.13 -11.08
N LEU A 79 -4.61 0.03 -10.55
CA LEU A 79 -4.93 0.17 -9.14
C LEU A 79 -6.13 -0.71 -8.73
N ASP A 80 -7.16 -0.80 -9.57
CA ASP A 80 -8.30 -1.67 -9.31
C ASP A 80 -7.93 -3.16 -9.33
N ALA A 81 -7.06 -3.58 -10.25
CA ALA A 81 -6.51 -4.92 -10.25
C ALA A 81 -5.75 -5.23 -8.95
N LEU A 82 -4.90 -4.30 -8.48
CA LEU A 82 -4.19 -4.43 -7.21
C LEU A 82 -5.14 -4.50 -6.00
N ARG A 83 -6.20 -3.68 -5.97
CA ARG A 83 -7.23 -3.72 -4.92
C ARG A 83 -7.89 -5.09 -4.85
N ASN A 84 -8.26 -5.65 -6.00
CA ASN A 84 -8.90 -6.97 -6.08
C ASN A 84 -7.94 -8.08 -5.65
N GLU A 85 -6.69 -8.03 -6.10
CA GLU A 85 -5.69 -9.04 -5.72
C GLU A 85 -5.38 -9.00 -4.22
N LEU A 86 -5.18 -7.81 -3.65
CA LEU A 86 -4.96 -7.65 -2.21
C LEU A 86 -6.17 -8.12 -1.38
N ARG A 87 -7.39 -7.89 -1.86
CA ARG A 87 -8.62 -8.38 -1.21
C ARG A 87 -8.70 -9.91 -1.25
N ALA A 88 -8.32 -10.54 -2.36
CA ALA A 88 -8.29 -12.00 -2.48
C ALA A 88 -7.27 -12.65 -1.52
N LEU A 89 -6.24 -11.91 -1.13
CA LEU A 89 -5.19 -12.36 -0.19
C LEU A 89 -5.51 -12.09 1.28
N SER A 90 -6.72 -11.62 1.62
CA SER A 90 -7.10 -11.31 3.00
C SER A 90 -6.83 -12.45 3.97
N HIS A 91 -7.13 -13.69 3.57
CA HIS A 91 -6.87 -14.89 4.36
C HIS A 91 -5.38 -15.10 4.69
N LEU A 92 -4.46 -14.79 3.77
CA LEU A 92 -3.02 -14.86 4.02
C LEU A 92 -2.54 -13.70 4.89
N ILE A 93 -3.08 -12.50 4.67
CA ILE A 93 -2.81 -11.31 5.48
C ILE A 93 -3.20 -11.60 6.94
N ASP A 94 -4.35 -12.22 7.17
CA ASP A 94 -4.81 -12.62 8.50
C ASP A 94 -3.96 -13.76 9.09
N ARG A 95 -3.68 -14.81 8.30
CA ARG A 95 -2.83 -15.96 8.72
C ARG A 95 -1.48 -15.50 9.26
N PHE A 96 -0.83 -14.57 8.56
CA PHE A 96 0.47 -14.03 8.93
C PHE A 96 0.40 -12.79 9.83
N ARG A 97 -0.80 -12.38 10.27
CA ARG A 97 -1.05 -11.20 11.13
C ARG A 97 -0.44 -9.91 10.57
N LEU A 98 -0.55 -9.73 9.26
CA LEU A 98 0.00 -8.59 8.55
C LEU A 98 -0.93 -7.38 8.63
N ALA A 99 -0.35 -6.19 8.39
CA ALA A 99 -1.14 -4.98 8.27
C ALA A 99 -2.14 -5.05 7.11
N GLN A 100 -3.37 -4.61 7.35
CA GLN A 100 -4.43 -4.61 6.34
C GLN A 100 -4.21 -3.47 5.32
N PRO A 101 -4.41 -3.72 4.01
CA PRO A 101 -4.40 -2.68 2.99
C PRO A 101 -5.48 -1.62 3.25
N ASN A 102 -5.10 -0.35 3.25
CA ASN A 102 -6.04 0.77 3.33
C ASN A 102 -6.16 1.45 1.96
N PHE A 103 -7.37 1.44 1.40
CA PHE A 103 -7.68 2.03 0.10
C PHE A 103 -8.39 3.38 0.19
N THR A 104 -8.52 3.93 1.40
CA THR A 104 -9.09 5.25 1.64
C THR A 104 -7.99 6.29 1.82
N GLU A 105 -8.26 7.52 1.39
CA GLU A 105 -7.50 8.67 1.87
C GLU A 105 -7.93 9.00 3.29
N THR A 106 -7.55 8.18 4.27
CA THR A 106 -7.64 8.65 5.64
C THR A 106 -6.53 9.69 5.83
N PRO A 107 -6.82 10.92 6.27
CA PRO A 107 -5.77 11.84 6.67
C PRO A 107 -4.88 11.15 7.71
N PRO A 108 -3.55 11.36 7.68
CA PRO A 108 -2.70 10.78 8.70
C PRO A 108 -3.24 11.22 10.06
N VAL A 109 -3.33 10.30 11.01
CA VAL A 109 -3.65 10.65 12.39
C VAL A 109 -2.63 11.71 12.81
N THR A 110 -3.05 12.98 12.85
CA THR A 110 -2.20 14.06 13.34
C THR A 110 -1.84 13.66 14.75
N ALA A 111 -0.56 13.37 15.00
CA ALA A 111 -0.04 13.24 16.35
C ALA A 111 -0.50 14.49 17.09
N LYS A 112 -1.35 14.33 18.11
CA LYS A 112 -1.76 15.44 18.97
C LYS A 112 -0.48 16.07 19.49
N ARG A 113 -0.15 17.27 19.01
CA ARG A 113 0.96 18.05 19.55
C ARG A 113 0.66 18.21 21.04
N LEU A 114 1.49 17.61 21.90
CA LEU A 114 1.40 17.84 23.33
C LEU A 114 1.50 19.37 23.54
N PRO A 115 0.59 19.99 24.30
CA PRO A 115 0.74 21.40 24.63
C PRO A 115 2.04 21.60 25.42
N PRO A 116 2.73 22.74 25.24
CA PRO A 116 3.95 23.02 26.00
C PRO A 116 3.62 23.02 27.49
N ARG A 117 4.35 22.21 28.27
CA ARG A 117 4.33 22.27 29.74
C ARG A 117 4.86 23.63 30.15
N ILE A 118 3.98 24.48 30.67
CA ILE A 118 4.38 25.70 31.38
C ILE A 118 4.97 25.22 32.72
N LEU A 119 6.28 25.40 32.89
CA LEU A 119 6.95 25.28 34.18
C LEU A 119 6.76 26.62 34.90
N HIS A 120 6.11 26.58 36.07
CA HIS A 120 6.05 27.68 37.03
C HIS A 120 7.29 27.68 37.92
#